data_AF-A0A7K2JZ33-F1
#
_entry.id   AF-A0A7K2JZ33-F1
#
_cell.length_a   1.000
_cell.length_b   1.000
_cell.length_c   1.000
_cell.angle_alpha   90.00
_cell.angle_beta   90.00
_cell.angle_gamma   90.00
#
_symmetry.space_group_name_H-M   'P 1'
#
loop_
_entity.id
_entity.type
_entity.pdbx_description
1 polymer ?
#
loop_
_entity_poly.entity_id
_entity_poly.type
_entity_poly.pdbx_seq_one_letter_code
_entity_poly.pdbx_strand_id
1 'polypeptide(L)' 'MDAVTATPASAASLEVSGLAFAYPDGHQALFGVDFSVARGERVALLGPNGAGKT' A
#
# COMPACT_ATOMS: atom_id res chain seq x y z
N MET A 1 -18.80 10.04 -9.99
CA MET A 1 -18.55 8.84 -9.16
C MET A 1 -17.83 7.88 -10.09
N ASP A 2 -16.55 8.18 -10.33
CA ASP A 2 -15.79 7.58 -11.41
C ASP A 2 -15.21 6.25 -10.97
N ALA A 3 -15.51 5.22 -11.76
CA ALA A 3 -15.07 3.87 -11.52
C ALA A 3 -13.54 3.81 -11.60
N VAL A 4 -12.90 3.44 -10.49
CA VAL A 4 -11.50 3.01 -10.50
C VAL A 4 -11.41 1.76 -11.37
N THR A 5 -11.00 1.95 -12.63
CA THR A 5 -10.84 0.85 -13.58
C THR A 5 -9.43 0.32 -13.38
N ALA A 6 -9.27 -0.67 -12.51
CA ALA A 6 -8.03 -1.41 -12.39
C ALA A 6 -7.84 -2.28 -13.64
N THR A 7 -6.92 -1.89 -14.51
CA THR A 7 -6.46 -2.71 -15.63
C THR A 7 -5.96 -4.06 -15.08
N PRO A 8 -6.35 -5.22 -15.64
CA PRO A 8 -5.82 -6.50 -15.18
C PRO A 8 -4.35 -6.62 -15.61
N ALA A 9 -3.46 -5.96 -14.88
CA ALA A 9 -2.02 -6.13 -14.97
C ALA A 9 -1.73 -7.58 -14.58
N SER A 10 -1.29 -8.37 -15.56
CA SER A 10 -0.78 -9.74 -15.44
C SER A 10 -0.70 -10.27 -13.99
N ALA A 11 -1.81 -10.82 -13.48
CA ALA A 11 -1.97 -11.36 -12.13
C ALA A 11 -1.05 -10.70 -11.08
N ALA A 12 -1.36 -9.46 -10.66
CA ALA A 12 -0.71 -8.85 -9.51
C ALA A 12 -0.68 -9.85 -8.35
N SER A 13 0.49 -10.02 -7.74
CA SER A 13 0.66 -10.92 -6.60
C SER A 13 0.14 -10.28 -5.30
N LEU A 14 0.06 -8.95 -5.27
CA LEU A 14 -0.44 -8.17 -4.15
C LEU A 14 -1.10 -6.90 -4.69
N GLU A 15 -2.30 -6.59 -4.22
CA GLU A 15 -3.01 -5.33 -4.49
C GLU A 15 -3.44 -4.74 -3.15
N VAL A 16 -3.13 -3.46 -2.92
CA VAL A 16 -3.48 -2.72 -1.71
C VAL A 16 -4.15 -1.43 -2.14
N SER A 17 -5.31 -1.14 -1.53
CA SER A 17 -6.04 0.10 -1.78
C SER A 17 -6.48 0.75 -0.47
N GLY A 18 -6.27 2.06 -0.36
CA GLY A 18 -6.73 2.89 0.76
C GLY A 18 -6.18 2.47 2.12
N LEU A 19 -4.98 1.89 2.19
CA LEU A 19 -4.44 1.38 3.44
C LEU A 19 -4.13 2.54 4.40
N ALA A 20 -4.91 2.62 5.46
CA ALA A 20 -4.72 3.55 6.56
C ALA A 20 -4.55 2.77 7.88
N PHE A 21 -3.61 3.20 8.71
CA PHE A 21 -3.32 2.56 9.98
C PHE A 21 -2.83 3.57 11.00
N ALA A 22 -3.33 3.46 12.22
CA ALA A 22 -2.87 4.18 13.39
C ALA A 22 -2.54 3.20 14.51
N TYR A 23 -1.48 3.48 15.26
CA TYR A 23 -1.15 2.75 16.48
C TYR A 23 -2.19 3.04 17.58
N PRO A 24 -2.31 2.18 18.62
CA PRO A 24 -3.26 2.36 19.71
C PRO A 24 -3.08 3.67 20.51
N ASP A 25 -1.90 4.28 20.45
CA ASP A 25 -1.59 5.59 21.05
C ASP A 25 -2.12 6.78 20.23
N GLY A 26 -2.75 6.52 19.08
CA GLY A 26 -3.30 7.52 18.19
C GLY A 26 -2.33 8.04 17.13
N HIS A 27 -1.09 7.54 17.08
CA HIS A 27 -0.14 7.93 16.05
C HIS A 27 -0.49 7.31 14.69
N GLN A 28 -0.86 8.15 13.72
CA GLN A 28 -1.18 7.70 12.36
C GLN A 28 0.11 7.32 11.60
N ALA A 29 0.21 6.06 11.19
CA ALA A 29 1.36 5.51 10.49
C ALA A 29 1.20 5.51 8.96
N LEU A 30 0.00 5.23 8.46
CA LEU A 30 -0.30 5.14 7.03
C LEU A 30 -1.52 5.99 6.68
N PHE A 31 -1.47 6.74 5.58
CA PHE A 31 -2.50 7.73 5.21
C PHE A 31 -3.20 7.37 3.89
N GLY A 32 -3.85 6.21 3.83
CA GLY A 32 -4.61 5.80 2.64
C GLY A 32 -3.70 5.48 1.45
N VAL A 33 -2.83 4.48 1.61
CA VAL A 33 -1.82 4.11 0.60
C VAL A 33 -2.42 3.11 -0.39
N ASP A 34 -2.22 3.37 -1.68
CA ASP A 34 -2.55 2.47 -2.79
C ASP A 34 -1.25 1.95 -3.45
N PHE A 35 -1.10 0.63 -3.60
CA PHE A 35 0.00 0.05 -4.38
C PHE A 35 -0.31 -1.38 -4.85
N SER A 36 0.34 -1.76 -5.96
CA SER A 36 0.26 -3.09 -6.56
C SER A 36 1.66 -3.67 -6.72
N VAL A 37 1.83 -4.97 -6.51
CA VAL A 37 3.08 -5.68 -6.81
C VAL A 37 2.79 -6.78 -7.83
N ALA A 38 3.38 -6.68 -9.01
CA ALA A 38 3.24 -7.69 -10.05
C ALA A 38 3.97 -8.98 -9.69
N ARG A 39 3.56 -10.10 -10.29
CA ARG A 39 4.24 -11.38 -10.08
C ARG A 39 5.70 -11.30 -10.57
N GLY A 40 6.64 -11.63 -9.68
CA GLY A 40 8.08 -11.58 -9.96
C GLY A 40 8.72 -10.20 -9.72
N GLU A 41 7.91 -9.18 -9.44
CA GLU A 41 8.38 -7.87 -9.03
C GLU A 41 8.89 -7.90 -7.58
N ARG A 42 9.94 -7.13 -7.31
CA ARG A 42 10.50 -6.94 -5.97
C ARG A 42 10.45 -5.46 -5.64
N VAL A 43 9.71 -5.12 -4.59
CA VAL A 43 9.56 -3.73 -4.13
C VAL A 43 10.21 -3.60 -2.75
N ALA A 44 10.92 -2.50 -2.53
CA ALA A 44 11.50 -2.16 -1.24
C ALA A 44 10.76 -0.96 -0.64
N LEU A 45 10.30 -1.10 0.60
CA LEU A 45 9.75 0.00 1.39
C LEU A 45 10.90 0.73 2.08
N LEU A 46 11.13 2.00 1.74
CA LEU A 46 12.20 2.84 2.29
C LEU A 46 11.64 3.99 3.13
N GLY A 47 12.32 4.33 4.22
CA GLY A 47 12.03 5.51 5.03
C GLY A 47 12.66 5.44 6.42
N PRO A 48 12.60 6.53 7.21
CA PRO A 48 13.12 6.56 8.58
C PRO A 48 12.36 5.59 9.51
N ASN A 49 12.95 5.25 10.66
CA ASN A 49 12.27 4.44 11.68
C ASN A 49 10.96 5.12 12.11
N GLY A 50 9.90 4.35 12.30
CA GLY A 50 8.57 4.86 12.66
C GLY A 50 7.71 5.35 11.49
N ALA A 51 8.19 5.33 10.24
CA ALA A 51 7.40 5.73 9.07
C ALA A 51 6.32 4.71 8.61
N GLY A 52 5.95 3.74 9.44
CA GLY A 52 4.91 2.75 9.11
C GLY A 52 5.32 1.61 8.17
N LYS A 53 6.62 1.32 8.07
CA LYS A 53 7.14 0.18 7.26
C LYS A 53 7.01 -1.19 7.95
N THR A 54 6.81 -1.20 9.26
CA THR A 54 6.74 -2.39 10.13
C THR A 54 5.40 -2.38 10.83
#